data_AF-A0A560IUE4-F1
#
_entry.id   AF-A0A560IUE4-F1
#
_cell.length_a   1.000
_cell.length_b   1.000
_cell.length_c   1.000
_cell.angle_alpha   90.00
_cell.angle_beta   90.00
_cell.angle_gamma   90.00
#
_symmetry.space_group_name_H-M   'P 1'
#
loop_
_entity.id
_entity.type
_entity.pdbx_description
1 polymer ?
#
loop_
_entity_poly.entity_id
_entity_poly.type
_entity_poly.pdbx_seq_one_letter_code
_entity_poly.pdbx_strand_id
1 'polypeptide(L)'
;MTDINPLAADRPARDRLGEDRLGGRGDDIYAALLAAHEGLAFEAGAALNARLVLLLANAVGDVPLVLAAIERARTAAPGQGRPQQGGPDQG
;
A
#
# COMPACT_ATOMS: atom_id res chain seq x y z
N MET A 1 30.25 -10.40 26.34
CA MET A 1 29.66 -9.05 26.31
C MET A 1 29.05 -8.90 24.93
N THR A 2 27.82 -9.41 24.74
CA THR A 2 27.17 -9.31 23.43
C THR A 2 26.64 -7.89 23.32
N ASP A 3 27.15 -7.13 22.36
CA ASP A 3 26.58 -5.85 21.95
C ASP A 3 25.14 -6.09 21.49
N ILE A 4 24.20 -5.88 22.41
CA ILE A 4 22.80 -5.66 22.12
C ILE A 4 22.77 -4.40 21.27
N ASN A 5 22.69 -4.54 19.94
CA ASN A 5 22.44 -3.41 19.06
C ASN A 5 21.05 -2.84 19.40
N PRO A 6 20.94 -1.68 20.08
CA PRO A 6 19.66 -1.18 20.56
C PRO A 6 18.86 -0.47 19.45
N LEU A 7 19.43 -0.31 18.25
CA LEU A 7 18.84 0.48 17.18
C LEU A 7 17.88 -0.29 16.26
N ALA A 8 17.66 -1.58 16.49
CA ALA A 8 16.70 -2.36 15.70
C ALA A 8 15.23 -2.14 16.12
N ALA A 9 14.97 -1.48 17.26
CA ALA A 9 13.69 -1.62 17.96
C ALA A 9 12.54 -0.69 17.53
N ASP A 10 12.75 0.43 16.82
CA ASP A 10 11.61 1.23 16.33
C ASP A 10 11.92 2.17 15.14
N ARG A 11 11.98 1.65 13.91
CA ARG A 11 12.04 2.52 12.72
C ARG A 11 10.80 3.42 12.64
N PRO A 12 10.90 4.73 12.39
CA PRO A 12 9.73 5.61 12.33
C PRO A 12 8.75 5.13 11.25
N ALA A 13 7.44 5.34 11.48
CA ALA A 13 6.37 4.83 10.60
C ALA A 13 6.57 5.20 9.12
N ARG A 14 7.16 6.36 8.86
CA ARG A 14 7.52 6.87 7.52
C ARG A 14 8.53 6.00 6.77
N ASP A 15 9.49 5.42 7.47
CA ASP A 15 10.53 4.59 6.85
C ASP A 15 9.97 3.25 6.38
N ARG A 16 8.93 2.79 7.08
CA ARG A 16 8.23 1.53 6.81
C ARG A 16 7.11 1.67 5.75
N LEU A 17 6.92 2.85 5.16
CA LEU A 17 5.98 3.03 4.05
C LEU A 17 6.38 2.12 2.87
N GLY A 18 5.42 1.35 2.36
CA GLY A 18 5.64 0.40 1.26
C GLY A 18 6.03 -1.02 1.70
N GLU A 19 6.23 -1.27 3.00
CA GLU A 19 6.30 -2.64 3.51
C GLU A 19 4.91 -3.31 3.43
N ASP A 20 4.87 -4.57 3.04
CA ASP A 20 3.63 -5.35 3.11
C ASP A 20 3.27 -5.59 4.59
N ARG A 21 2.16 -4.97 5.00
CA ARG A 21 1.59 -5.07 6.35
C ARG A 21 0.22 -5.74 6.38
N LEU A 22 -0.33 -6.03 5.20
CA LEU A 22 -1.64 -6.66 5.07
C LEU A 22 -1.51 -8.17 4.99
N GLY A 23 -0.37 -8.67 4.47
CA GLY A 23 -0.16 -10.10 4.24
C GLY A 23 -1.34 -10.70 3.47
N GLY A 24 -1.80 -11.87 3.88
CA GLY A 24 -2.94 -12.55 3.24
C GLY A 24 -4.28 -11.80 3.33
N ARG A 25 -4.40 -10.75 4.17
CA ARG A 25 -5.61 -9.93 4.26
C ARG A 25 -5.67 -8.82 3.20
N GLY A 26 -4.60 -8.64 2.43
CA GLY A 26 -4.59 -7.70 1.30
C GLY A 26 -5.66 -8.05 0.27
N ASP A 27 -5.91 -9.35 0.07
CA ASP A 27 -6.90 -9.86 -0.88
C ASP A 27 -8.33 -9.48 -0.48
N ASP A 28 -8.67 -9.53 0.81
CA ASP A 28 -9.98 -9.13 1.33
C ASP A 28 -10.27 -7.65 1.01
N ILE A 29 -9.27 -6.79 1.21
CA ILE A 29 -9.38 -5.35 0.94
C ILE A 29 -9.51 -5.12 -0.57
N TYR A 30 -8.71 -5.80 -1.39
CA TYR A 30 -8.78 -5.67 -2.84
C TYR A 30 -10.13 -6.14 -3.39
N ALA A 31 -10.65 -7.27 -2.91
CA ALA A 31 -11.97 -7.76 -3.28
C ALA A 31 -13.08 -6.78 -2.89
N ALA A 32 -13.03 -6.21 -1.68
CA ALA A 32 -13.99 -5.20 -1.24
C ALA A 32 -13.91 -3.91 -2.07
N LEU A 33 -12.72 -3.48 -2.48
CA LEU A 33 -12.55 -2.36 -3.39
C LEU A 33 -13.15 -2.64 -4.76
N LEU A 34 -12.86 -3.81 -5.35
CA LEU A 34 -13.39 -4.17 -6.65
C LEU A 34 -14.93 -4.18 -6.63
N ALA A 35 -15.52 -4.83 -5.62
CA ALA A 35 -16.96 -4.85 -5.43
C ALA A 35 -17.56 -3.44 -5.28
N ALA A 36 -16.87 -2.53 -4.58
CA ALA A 36 -17.31 -1.14 -4.43
C ALA A 36 -17.27 -0.33 -5.75
N HIS A 37 -16.50 -0.77 -6.74
CA HIS A 37 -16.43 -0.16 -8.08
C HIS A 37 -17.43 -0.76 -9.07
N GLU A 38 -18.07 -1.89 -8.76
CA GLU A 38 -19.00 -2.55 -9.68
C GLU A 38 -20.14 -1.62 -10.09
N GLY A 39 -20.35 -1.48 -11.40
CA GLY A 39 -21.39 -0.63 -11.98
C GLY A 39 -21.11 0.88 -11.93
N LEU A 40 -19.95 1.32 -11.40
CA LEU A 40 -19.57 2.73 -11.41
C LEU A 40 -18.95 3.14 -12.76
N ALA A 41 -19.33 4.33 -13.22
CA ALA A 41 -18.56 5.03 -14.25
C ALA A 41 -17.20 5.48 -13.71
N PHE A 42 -16.26 5.76 -14.62
CA PHE A 42 -14.88 6.11 -14.28
C PHE A 42 -14.79 7.27 -13.28
N GLU A 43 -15.56 8.34 -13.50
CA GLU A 43 -15.56 9.53 -12.65
C GLU A 43 -16.12 9.23 -11.25
N ALA A 44 -17.14 8.37 -11.17
CA ALA A 44 -17.72 7.95 -9.89
C ALA A 44 -16.74 7.07 -9.11
N GLY A 45 -16.02 6.17 -9.78
CA GLY A 45 -14.95 5.37 -9.20
C GLY A 45 -13.78 6.24 -8.70
N ALA A 46 -13.37 7.25 -9.47
CA ALA A 46 -12.36 8.22 -9.04
C ALA A 46 -12.81 9.00 -7.79
N ALA A 47 -14.07 9.43 -7.75
CA ALA A 47 -14.64 10.12 -6.60
C ALA A 47 -14.73 9.19 -5.36
N LEU A 48 -15.06 7.92 -5.54
CA LEU A 48 -15.03 6.91 -4.47
C LEU A 48 -13.62 6.77 -3.90
N ASN A 49 -12.61 6.62 -4.76
CA ASN A 49 -11.21 6.50 -4.34
C ASN A 49 -10.74 7.74 -3.57
N ALA A 50 -11.08 8.94 -4.03
CA ALA A 50 -10.72 10.19 -3.34
C ALA A 50 -11.31 10.25 -1.91
N ARG A 51 -12.59 9.88 -1.75
CA ARG A 51 -13.24 9.81 -0.43
C ARG A 51 -12.58 8.77 0.47
N LEU A 52 -12.28 7.59 -0.06
CA LEU A 52 -11.61 6.54 0.69
C LEU A 52 -10.23 6.98 1.18
N VAL A 53 -9.41 7.59 0.31
CA VAL A 53 -8.09 8.11 0.69
C VAL A 53 -8.21 9.13 1.83
N LEU A 54 -9.18 10.04 1.78
CA LEU A 54 -9.41 11.01 2.86
C LEU A 54 -9.84 10.34 4.18
N LEU A 55 -10.73 9.35 4.12
CA LEU A 55 -11.15 8.59 5.31
C LEU A 55 -9.96 7.87 5.96
N LEU A 56 -9.11 7.21 5.15
CA LEU A 56 -7.91 6.52 5.63
C LEU A 56 -6.87 7.50 6.17
N ALA A 57 -6.65 8.63 5.52
CA ALA A 57 -5.74 9.67 6.00
C ALA A 57 -6.19 10.22 7.37
N ASN A 58 -7.50 10.46 7.53
CA ASN A 58 -8.09 10.88 8.81
C ASN A 58 -7.95 9.79 9.89
N ALA A 59 -8.15 8.52 9.54
CA ALA A 59 -7.99 7.40 10.46
C ALA A 59 -6.53 7.21 10.91
N VAL A 60 -5.55 7.54 10.05
CA VAL A 60 -4.12 7.51 10.39
C VAL A 60 -3.74 8.66 11.34
N GLY A 61 -4.27 9.87 11.14
CA GLY A 61 -4.07 11.02 12.03
C GLY A 61 -2.66 11.64 12.05
N ASP A 62 -1.73 11.12 11.24
CA ASP A 62 -0.35 11.59 11.12
C ASP A 62 -0.14 12.29 9.77
N VAL A 63 -0.30 13.62 9.74
CA VAL A 63 -0.10 14.45 8.54
C VAL A 63 1.30 14.28 7.93
N PRO A 64 2.40 14.36 8.72
CA PRO A 64 3.74 14.05 8.26
C PRO A 64 3.87 12.70 7.53
N LEU A 65 3.20 11.64 8.01
CA LEU A 65 3.20 10.31 7.39
C LEU A 65 2.37 10.27 6.10
N VAL A 66 1.18 10.88 6.10
CA VAL A 66 0.30 10.95 4.93
C VAL A 66 0.98 11.68 3.76
N LEU A 67 1.66 12.80 4.02
CA LEU A 67 2.42 13.53 2.98
C LEU A 67 3.55 12.68 2.40
N ALA A 68 4.27 11.94 3.24
CA ALA A 68 5.32 11.03 2.78
C ALA A 68 4.75 9.89 1.91
N ALA A 69 3.55 9.39 2.23
CA ALA A 69 2.86 8.39 1.42
C ALA A 69 2.47 8.93 0.04
N ILE A 70 1.98 10.18 -0.03
CA ILE A 70 1.66 10.85 -1.31
C ILE A 70 2.90 10.97 -2.19
N GLU A 71 4.02 11.44 -1.65
CA GLU A 71 5.27 11.57 -2.41
C GLU A 71 5.80 10.20 -2.89
N ARG A 72 5.69 9.16 -2.07
CA ARG A 72 6.02 7.80 -2.51
C ARG A 72 5.09 7.29 -3.61
N ALA A 73 3.78 7.54 -3.51
CA ALA A 73 2.82 7.15 -4.54
C ALA A 73 3.09 7.86 -5.89
N ARG A 74 3.56 9.12 -5.86
CA ARG A 74 3.96 9.85 -7.07
C ARG A 74 5.20 9.27 -7.76
N THR A 75 6.08 8.61 -7.01
CA THR A 75 7.36 8.08 -7.52
C THR A 75 7.31 6.59 -7.84
N ALA A 76 6.34 5.85 -7.29
CA ALA A 76 6.06 4.48 -7.68
C ALA A 76 5.61 4.46 -9.16
N ALA A 77 6.43 3.87 -10.04
CA ALA A 77 6.08 3.75 -11.45
C ALA A 77 4.74 3.01 -11.60
N PRO A 78 3.79 3.52 -12.40
CA PRO A 78 2.55 2.80 -12.66
C PRO A 78 2.87 1.49 -13.37
N GLY A 79 2.71 0.35 -12.67
CA GLY A 79 2.69 -0.97 -13.31
C GLY A 79 3.93 -1.86 -13.21
N GLN A 80 4.71 -1.82 -12.13
CA GLN A 80 5.62 -2.95 -11.85
C GLN A 80 4.88 -4.06 -11.08
N GLY A 81 4.00 -4.75 -11.80
CA GLY A 81 3.61 -6.11 -11.42
C GLY A 81 4.85 -7.00 -11.44
N ARG A 82 4.99 -7.87 -10.45
CA ARG A 82 6.07 -8.86 -10.33
C ARG A 82 6.45 -9.45 -11.71
N PRO A 83 7.74 -9.54 -12.08
CA PRO A 83 8.12 -10.43 -13.16
C PRO A 83 7.65 -11.85 -12.79
N GLN A 84 6.79 -12.42 -13.63
CA GLN A 84 6.42 -13.83 -13.56
C GLN A 84 7.72 -14.62 -13.61
N GLN A 85 8.05 -15.32 -12.52
CA GLN A 85 9.10 -16.31 -12.51
C GLN A 85 8.68 -17.39 -13.52
N GLY A 86 9.32 -17.39 -14.69
CA GLY A 86 9.22 -18.50 -15.63
C GLY A 86 9.77 -19.74 -14.93
N GLY A 87 8.87 -20.64 -14.53
CA GLY A 87 9.24 -21.98 -14.10
C GLY A 87 9.94 -22.70 -15.26
N PRO A 88 10.95 -23.55 -14.99
CA PRO A 88 11.68 -24.23 -16.04
C PRO A 88 10.72 -25.09 -16.86
N ASP A 89 10.72 -24.81 -18.16
CA ASP A 89 10.20 -25.66 -19.23
C ASP A 89 10.82 -27.05 -19.05
N GLN A 90 10.03 -28.01 -18.57
CA GLN A 90 10.42 -29.41 -18.48
C GLN A 90 10.16 -30.03 -19.85
N GLY A 91 11.22 -30.05 -20.65
CA GLY A 91 11.32 -30.92 -21.84
C GLY A 91 11.46 -32.39 -21.48
#